data_AF-A0A833LP53-F1
#
_entry.id   AF-A0A833LP53-F1
#
_cell.length_a   1.000
_cell.length_b   1.000
_cell.length_c   1.000
_cell.angle_alpha   90.00
_cell.angle_beta   90.00
_cell.angle_gamma   90.00
#
_symmetry.space_group_name_H-M   'P 1'
#
loop_
_entity.id
_entity.type
_entity.pdbx_description
1 polymer ?
#
loop_
_entity_poly.entity_id
_entity_poly.type
_entity_poly.pdbx_seq_one_letter_code
_entity_poly.pdbx_strand_id
1 'polypeptide(L)'
;MHDWRGNRTRAPATRGASLREAGWLIAGGLALALVGWLPLQLEIWFGPRDANPIGLGLLMIVAVPSGLILAGFGLLRLVIAWLVAPRP
;
A
#
# COMPACT_ATOMS: atom_id res chain seq x y z
N MET A 1 -3.88 -15.78 -45.14
CA MET A 1 -4.75 -15.88 -43.96
C MET A 1 -3.88 -15.75 -42.71
N HIS A 2 -3.66 -14.54 -42.21
CA HIS A 2 -3.09 -14.31 -40.87
C HIS A 2 -3.47 -12.88 -40.46
N ASP A 3 -4.55 -12.78 -39.69
CA ASP A 3 -5.16 -11.50 -39.32
C ASP A 3 -4.39 -10.86 -38.16
N TRP A 4 -3.52 -9.90 -38.48
CA TRP A 4 -2.65 -9.18 -37.54
C TRP A 4 -3.37 -8.03 -36.79
N ARG A 5 -4.69 -7.88 -36.96
CA ARG A 5 -5.44 -6.70 -36.46
C ARG A 5 -5.95 -6.81 -35.01
N GLY A 6 -5.74 -7.94 -34.33
CA GLY A 6 -6.28 -8.18 -32.97
C GLY A 6 -5.51 -7.57 -31.79
N ASN A 7 -4.32 -7.00 -31.99
CA ASN A 7 -3.41 -6.64 -30.88
C ASN A 7 -3.45 -5.17 -30.42
N ARG A 8 -4.24 -4.29 -31.06
CA ARG A 8 -4.25 -2.84 -30.74
C ARG A 8 -5.25 -2.40 -29.66
N THR A 9 -6.05 -3.30 -29.11
CA THR A 9 -7.13 -2.97 -28.16
C THR A 9 -6.89 -3.36 -26.70
N ARG A 10 -5.74 -3.97 -26.35
CA ARG A 10 -5.43 -4.43 -24.97
C ARG A 10 -4.82 -3.39 -24.03
N ALA A 11 -4.65 -2.14 -24.46
CA ALA A 11 -3.97 -1.10 -23.69
C ALA A 11 -4.79 -0.36 -22.61
N PRO A 12 -6.14 -0.21 -22.68
CA PRO A 12 -6.87 0.57 -21.67
C PRO A 12 -7.32 -0.25 -20.44
N ALA A 13 -7.72 -1.52 -20.63
CA ALA A 13 -8.30 -2.33 -19.54
C ALA A 13 -7.27 -2.72 -18.46
N THR A 14 -6.03 -3.01 -18.86
CA THR A 14 -4.93 -3.38 -17.95
C THR A 14 -4.44 -2.20 -17.11
N ARG A 15 -4.63 -0.97 -17.58
CA ARG A 15 -4.24 0.27 -16.90
C ARG A 15 -5.14 0.62 -15.72
N GLY A 16 -6.46 0.44 -15.91
CA GLY A 16 -7.42 0.60 -14.82
C GLY A 16 -7.18 -0.42 -13.70
N ALA A 17 -6.79 -1.64 -14.05
CA ALA A 17 -6.41 -2.66 -13.08
C ALA A 17 -5.13 -2.29 -12.30
N SER A 18 -4.07 -1.84 -12.98
CA SER A 18 -2.78 -1.53 -12.33
C SER A 18 -2.85 -0.32 -11.38
N LEU A 19 -3.65 0.70 -11.71
CA LEU A 19 -3.89 1.86 -10.85
C LEU A 19 -4.72 1.50 -9.62
N ARG A 20 -5.76 0.65 -9.78
CA ARG A 20 -6.56 0.15 -8.65
C ARG A 20 -5.71 -0.72 -7.72
N GLU A 21 -4.89 -1.60 -8.28
CA GLU A 21 -3.93 -2.40 -7.52
C GLU A 21 -2.95 -1.53 -6.73
N ALA A 22 -2.38 -0.50 -7.36
CA ALA A 22 -1.52 0.47 -6.67
C ALA A 22 -2.25 1.15 -5.50
N GLY A 23 -3.49 1.58 -5.73
CA GLY A 23 -4.34 2.14 -4.68
C GLY A 23 -4.60 1.17 -3.52
N TRP A 24 -4.87 -0.10 -3.82
CA TRP A 24 -5.05 -1.15 -2.80
C TRP A 24 -3.77 -1.41 -2.00
N LEU A 25 -2.60 -1.42 -2.65
CA LEU A 25 -1.32 -1.59 -1.97
C LEU A 25 -1.02 -0.43 -1.02
N ILE A 26 -1.27 0.81 -1.47
CA ILE A 26 -1.12 2.01 -0.63
C ILE A 26 -2.07 1.97 0.55
N ALA A 27 -3.37 1.75 0.29
CA ALA A 27 -4.38 1.73 1.34
C ALA A 27 -4.14 0.59 2.35
N GLY A 28 -3.84 -0.61 1.86
CA GLY A 28 -3.52 -1.77 2.70
C GLY A 28 -2.25 -1.56 3.52
N GLY A 29 -1.20 -0.98 2.92
CA GLY A 29 0.05 -0.67 3.62
C GLY A 29 -0.15 0.37 4.73
N LEU A 30 -0.89 1.44 4.44
CA LEU A 30 -1.23 2.45 5.44
C LEU A 30 -2.12 1.90 6.55
N ALA A 31 -3.11 1.09 6.22
CA ALA A 31 -3.97 0.43 7.21
C ALA A 31 -3.17 -0.49 8.13
N LEU A 32 -2.24 -1.27 7.58
CA LEU A 32 -1.36 -2.14 8.36
C LEU A 32 -0.46 -1.33 9.30
N ALA A 33 0.13 -0.24 8.81
CA ALA A 33 0.95 0.65 9.63
C ALA A 33 0.13 1.29 10.77
N LEU A 34 -1.11 1.71 10.48
CA LEU A 34 -2.03 2.24 11.48
C LEU A 34 -2.39 1.20 12.53
N VAL A 35 -2.72 -0.03 12.13
CA VAL A 35 -3.01 -1.12 13.07
C VAL A 35 -1.80 -1.46 13.95
N GLY A 36 -0.58 -1.32 13.42
CA GLY A 36 0.65 -1.52 14.17
C GLY A 36 0.94 -0.42 15.20
N TRP A 37 0.68 0.83 14.84
CA TRP A 37 1.06 2.00 15.63
C TRP A 37 -0.03 2.45 16.62
N LEU A 38 -1.30 2.46 16.19
CA LEU A 38 -2.39 3.07 16.92
C LEU A 38 -2.65 2.42 18.30
N PRO A 39 -2.64 1.08 18.46
CA PRO A 39 -2.87 0.46 19.76
C PRO A 39 -1.81 0.86 20.79
N LEU A 40 -0.53 0.89 20.38
CA LEU A 40 0.56 1.31 21.26
C LEU A 40 0.39 2.77 21.69
N GLN A 41 0.01 3.64 20.76
CA GLN A 41 -0.18 5.06 21.04
C GLN A 41 -1.35 5.31 22.00
N LEU A 42 -2.45 4.57 21.83
CA LEU A 42 -3.60 4.62 22.74
C LEU A 42 -3.22 4.14 24.15
N GLU A 43 -2.43 3.08 24.26
CA GLU A 43 -1.94 2.59 25.55
C GLU A 43 -1.02 3.61 26.23
N ILE A 44 -0.15 4.29 25.48
CA ILE A 44 0.73 5.33 26.04
C ILE A 44 -0.08 6.54 26.56
N TRP A 45 -1.18 6.90 25.88
CA TRP A 45 -1.96 8.08 26.23
C TRP A 45 -3.04 7.84 27.28
N PHE A 46 -3.68 6.67 27.24
CA PHE A 46 -4.85 6.36 28.07
C PHE A 46 -4.65 5.14 28.97
N GLY A 47 -3.55 4.40 28.81
CA GLY A 47 -3.28 3.19 29.57
C GLY A 47 -2.91 3.47 31.03
N PRO A 48 -3.05 2.46 31.90
CA PRO A 48 -2.56 2.53 33.28
C PRO A 48 -1.06 2.81 33.33
N ARG A 49 -0.60 3.57 34.34
CA ARG A 49 0.83 3.89 34.51
C ARG A 49 1.72 2.66 34.72
N ASP A 50 1.13 1.57 35.20
CA ASP A 50 1.82 0.31 35.47
C ASP A 50 1.68 -0.70 34.32
N ALA A 51 1.09 -0.30 33.20
CA ALA A 51 0.96 -1.15 32.02
C ALA A 51 2.33 -1.39 31.37
N ASN A 52 2.52 -2.60 30.85
CA ASN A 52 3.74 -3.00 30.15
C ASN A 52 3.46 -3.29 28.66
N PRO A 53 3.56 -2.29 27.78
CA PRO A 53 3.13 -2.40 26.39
C PRO A 53 4.18 -3.07 25.47
N ILE A 54 5.06 -3.93 25.98
CA ILE A 54 6.10 -4.59 25.15
C ILE A 54 5.49 -5.31 23.94
N GLY A 55 4.37 -6.01 24.11
CA GLY A 55 3.69 -6.70 23.00
C GLY A 55 3.22 -5.73 21.91
N LEU A 56 2.68 -4.58 22.29
CA LEU A 56 2.27 -3.52 21.36
C LEU A 56 3.48 -2.84 20.70
N GLY A 57 4.58 -2.68 21.44
CA GLY A 57 5.85 -2.20 20.91
C GLY A 57 6.42 -3.12 19.82
N LEU A 58 6.40 -4.43 20.06
CA LEU A 58 6.84 -5.43 19.08
C LEU A 58 5.92 -5.45 17.85
N LEU A 59 4.61 -5.36 18.05
CA LEU A 59 3.65 -5.24 16.96
C LEU A 59 3.95 -4.02 16.09
N MET A 60 4.20 -2.85 16.71
CA MET A 60 4.57 -1.63 15.98
C MET A 60 5.84 -1.82 15.15
N ILE A 61 6.90 -2.40 15.75
CA ILE A 61 8.20 -2.61 15.09
C ILE A 61 8.08 -3.50 13.85
N VAL A 62 7.14 -4.44 13.80
CA VAL A 62 6.95 -5.31 12.64
C VAL A 62 5.95 -4.73 11.65
N ALA A 63 4.79 -4.28 12.12
CA ALA A 63 3.68 -3.87 11.27
C ALA A 63 3.91 -2.51 10.59
N VAL A 64 4.55 -1.55 11.26
CA VAL A 64 4.82 -0.22 10.67
C VAL A 64 5.78 -0.32 9.49
N PRO A 65 6.99 -0.94 9.62
CA PRO A 65 7.88 -1.09 8.48
C PRO A 65 7.26 -1.90 7.34
N SER A 66 6.56 -3.00 7.67
CA SER A 66 5.91 -3.84 6.66
C SER A 66 4.83 -3.07 5.88
N GLY A 67 4.02 -2.27 6.59
CA GLY A 67 3.01 -1.41 6.00
C GLY A 67 3.60 -0.30 5.13
N LEU A 68 4.68 0.34 5.57
CA LEU A 68 5.40 1.36 4.80
C LEU A 68 6.04 0.78 3.54
N ILE A 69 6.64 -0.42 3.62
CA ILE A 69 7.19 -1.11 2.45
C ILE A 69 6.07 -1.39 1.43
N LEU A 70 4.94 -1.93 1.87
CA LEU A 70 3.81 -2.22 1.00
C LEU A 70 3.24 -0.96 0.34
N ALA A 71 3.07 0.11 1.11
CA ALA A 71 2.63 1.40 0.60
C ALA A 71 3.64 2.00 -0.39
N GLY A 72 4.94 1.86 -0.11
CA GLY A 72 6.03 2.27 -1.00
C GLY A 72 6.00 1.53 -2.34
N PHE A 73 5.74 0.22 -2.33
CA PHE A 73 5.53 -0.55 -3.57
C PHE A 73 4.32 -0.06 -4.36
N GLY A 74 3.21 0.22 -3.69
CA GLY A 74 2.03 0.79 -4.33
C GLY A 74 2.31 2.16 -4.95
N LEU A 75 3.03 3.03 -4.24
CA LEU A 75 3.43 4.35 -4.73
C LEU A 75 4.39 4.24 -5.92
N LEU A 76 5.38 3.36 -5.85
CA LEU A 76 6.31 3.12 -6.96
C LEU A 76 5.56 2.70 -8.23
N ARG A 77 4.61 1.76 -8.10
CA ARG A 77 3.76 1.30 -9.21
C ARG A 77 2.93 2.46 -9.78
N LEU A 78 2.39 3.32 -8.93
CA LEU A 78 1.63 4.51 -9.33
C LEU A 78 2.52 5.48 -10.15
N VAL A 79 3.73 5.76 -9.67
CA VAL A 79 4.69 6.65 -10.34
C VAL A 79 5.12 6.08 -11.69
N ILE A 80 5.42 4.78 -11.78
CA ILE A 80 5.76 4.12 -13.04
C ILE A 80 4.59 4.22 -14.04
N ALA A 81 3.36 3.95 -13.59
CA ALA A 81 2.17 4.06 -14.44
C ALA A 81 1.96 5.49 -14.96
N TRP A 82 2.33 6.50 -14.16
CA TRP A 82 2.25 7.91 -14.54
C TRP A 82 3.36 8.34 -15.51
N LEU A 83 4.60 7.88 -15.31
CA LEU A 83 5.74 8.23 -16.16
C LEU A 83 5.69 7.58 -17.55
N VAL A 84 5.23 6.33 -17.62
CA VAL A 84 5.13 5.58 -18.89
C VAL A 84 3.87 5.98 -19.67
N ALA A 85 2.94 6.69 -19.04
CA ALA A 85 1.77 7.24 -19.71
C ALA A 85 2.15 8.46 -20.57
N PRO A 86 1.96 8.45 -21.90
CA PRO A 86 2.03 9.68 -22.68
C PRO A 86 0.95 10.62 -22.14
N ARG A 87 1.37 11.82 -21.73
CA ARG A 87 0.46 12.91 -21.40
C ARG A 87 -0.27 13.32 -22.70
N PRO A 88 -1.56 13.72 -22.62
CA PRO A 88 -2.27 14.23 -23.78
C PRO A 88 -1.54 15.42 -24.43
#